data_AF-A0AAW0EG69-F1
#
_entry.id   AF-A0AAW0EG69-F1
#
_cell.length_a   1.000
_cell.length_b   1.000
_cell.length_c   1.000
_cell.angle_alpha   90.00
_cell.angle_beta   90.00
_cell.angle_gamma   90.00
#
_symmetry.space_group_name_H-M   'P 1'
#
loop_
_entity.id
_entity.type
_entity.pdbx_description
1 polymer ?
#
loop_
_entity_poly.entity_id
_entity_poly.type
_entity_poly.pdbx_seq_one_letter_code
_entity_poly.pdbx_strand_id
1 'polypeptide(L)'
;MSSHKLDDEAEALETDPIWETSRTARQIFALGQVEKDITRLLALAASSISLLTLPQTDTPEDNLPQGDERSEQFVLEVSEYFERLDAIQVAIRSSLAHIRQSRIAPSAINAPPPNFVPPSLGVGLPSSQDNEGTAAPRKNRGLQEERIERDAWKGILDALQRLKAERDAQNQNGTQSKSSTNADMDTDTEMQS
;
A
#
# COMPACT_ATOMS: atom_id res chain seq x y z
N MET A 1 8.97 -46.73 -0.66
CA MET A 1 8.01 -45.71 -0.16
C MET A 1 8.59 -44.89 1.01
N SER A 2 9.78 -44.27 0.87
CA SER A 2 10.40 -43.53 2.01
C SER A 2 11.14 -42.23 1.64
N SER A 3 11.08 -41.75 0.40
CA SER A 3 11.79 -40.53 0.00
C SER A 3 10.92 -39.26 0.03
N HIS A 4 9.61 -39.34 -0.18
CA HIS A 4 8.76 -38.14 -0.30
C HIS A 4 8.35 -37.50 1.03
N LYS A 5 8.68 -38.11 2.17
CA LYS A 5 8.40 -37.53 3.49
C LYS A 5 9.47 -36.53 3.95
N LEU A 6 10.60 -36.46 3.24
CA LEU A 6 11.76 -35.64 3.62
C LEU A 6 11.68 -34.21 3.06
N ASP A 7 10.92 -34.00 1.99
CA ASP A 7 10.81 -32.67 1.35
C ASP A 7 9.83 -31.75 2.11
N ASP A 8 8.79 -32.31 2.74
CA ASP A 8 7.83 -31.53 3.56
C ASP A 8 8.43 -31.07 4.90
N GLU A 9 9.42 -31.79 5.47
CA GLU A 9 10.10 -31.39 6.72
C GLU A 9 11.21 -30.34 6.49
N ALA A 10 11.82 -30.31 5.30
CA ALA A 10 12.88 -29.36 4.98
C ALA A 10 12.35 -27.94 4.70
N GLU A 11 11.12 -27.79 4.22
CA GLU A 11 10.52 -26.49 3.93
C GLU A 11 9.99 -25.75 5.16
N ALA A 12 9.72 -26.48 6.26
CA ALA A 12 9.21 -25.90 7.50
C ALA A 12 10.26 -25.05 8.26
N LEU A 13 11.55 -25.16 7.93
CA LEU A 13 12.64 -24.53 8.67
C LEU A 13 13.19 -23.24 8.05
N GLU A 14 12.76 -22.86 6.85
CA GLU A 14 13.27 -21.66 6.14
C GLU A 14 12.13 -20.80 5.57
N THR A 15 11.10 -20.55 6.39
CA THR A 15 10.13 -19.50 6.05
C THR A 15 10.80 -18.14 6.25
N ASP A 16 11.11 -17.44 5.16
CA ASP A 16 11.68 -16.09 5.22
C ASP A 16 10.80 -15.20 6.13
N PRO A 17 11.39 -14.50 7.13
CA PRO A 17 10.67 -13.60 8.03
C PRO A 17 9.78 -12.59 7.30
N ILE A 18 10.13 -12.22 6.06
CA ILE A 18 9.33 -11.36 5.18
C ILE A 18 7.89 -11.90 5.06
N TRP A 19 7.69 -13.21 4.98
CA TRP A 19 6.38 -13.85 4.85
C TRP A 19 5.58 -13.89 6.15
N GLU A 20 6.22 -13.75 7.31
CA GLU A 20 5.54 -13.70 8.62
C GLU A 20 5.12 -12.28 9.03
N THR A 21 5.80 -11.26 8.50
CA THR A 21 5.65 -9.85 8.91
C THR A 21 4.25 -9.27 8.75
N SER A 22 3.48 -9.73 7.76
CA SER A 22 2.17 -9.17 7.42
C SER A 22 1.12 -10.24 7.17
N ARG A 23 -0.15 -9.92 7.48
CA ARG A 23 -1.30 -10.80 7.16
C ARG A 23 -1.41 -11.05 5.67
N THR A 24 -1.13 -10.03 4.85
CA THR A 24 -1.12 -10.15 3.39
C THR A 24 0.07 -11.00 2.92
N ALA A 25 1.24 -10.84 3.55
CA ALA A 25 2.43 -11.63 3.22
C ALA A 25 2.20 -13.13 3.50
N ARG A 26 1.62 -13.47 4.66
CA ARG A 26 1.22 -14.85 5.00
C ARG A 26 0.22 -15.44 4.01
N GLN A 27 -0.71 -14.63 3.50
CA GLN A 27 -1.68 -15.06 2.48
C GLN A 27 -1.02 -15.33 1.13
N ILE A 28 -0.08 -14.48 0.72
CA ILE A 28 0.68 -14.67 -0.53
C ILE A 28 1.54 -15.94 -0.42
N PHE A 29 2.21 -16.14 0.71
CA PHE A 29 2.99 -17.36 0.96
C PHE A 29 2.11 -18.62 0.91
N ALA A 30 0.94 -18.60 1.57
CA ALA A 30 -0.01 -19.70 1.52
C ALA A 30 -0.51 -20.00 0.10
N LEU A 31 -0.74 -18.97 -0.72
CA LEU A 31 -1.08 -19.15 -2.15
C LEU A 31 0.08 -19.76 -2.95
N GLY A 32 1.33 -19.38 -2.64
CA GLY A 32 2.51 -20.01 -3.24
C GLY A 32 2.63 -21.51 -2.91
N GLN A 33 2.21 -21.93 -1.72
CA GLN A 33 2.14 -23.36 -1.39
C GLN A 33 1.02 -24.08 -2.17
N VAL A 34 -0.12 -23.43 -2.36
CA VAL A 34 -1.17 -23.96 -3.23
C VAL A 34 -0.69 -24.14 -4.67
N GLU A 35 0.17 -23.26 -5.20
CA GLU A 35 0.75 -23.43 -6.53
C GLU A 35 1.64 -24.68 -6.63
N LYS A 36 2.46 -24.95 -5.61
CA LYS A 36 3.24 -26.21 -5.53
C LYS A 36 2.34 -27.43 -5.40
N ASP A 37 1.24 -27.31 -4.66
CA ASP A 37 0.27 -28.40 -4.54
C ASP A 37 -0.38 -28.72 -5.88
N ILE A 38 -0.66 -27.70 -6.71
CA ILE A 38 -1.20 -27.88 -8.06
C ILE A 38 -0.19 -28.60 -8.96
N THR A 39 1.09 -28.25 -8.93
CA THR A 39 2.10 -28.95 -9.76
C THR A 39 2.23 -30.42 -9.34
N ARG A 40 2.20 -30.70 -8.04
CA ARG A 40 2.19 -32.08 -7.52
C ARG A 40 0.90 -32.82 -7.88
N LEU A 41 -0.26 -32.16 -7.84
CA LEU A 41 -1.54 -32.71 -8.27
C LEU A 41 -1.50 -33.12 -9.75
N LEU A 42 -0.88 -32.31 -10.61
CA LEU A 42 -0.70 -32.63 -12.02
C LEU A 42 0.23 -33.82 -12.23
N ALA A 43 1.28 -33.97 -11.41
CA ALA A 43 2.16 -35.14 -11.44
C ALA A 43 1.42 -36.43 -11.03
N LEU A 44 0.63 -36.37 -9.94
CA LEU A 44 -0.24 -37.48 -9.51
C LEU A 44 -1.26 -37.84 -10.60
N ALA A 45 -1.86 -36.85 -11.26
CA ALA A 45 -2.78 -37.08 -12.37
C ALA A 45 -2.09 -37.80 -13.54
N ALA A 46 -0.89 -37.35 -13.93
CA ALA A 46 -0.12 -37.99 -14.98
C ALA A 46 0.22 -39.45 -14.64
N SER A 47 0.63 -39.72 -13.39
CA SER A 47 0.93 -41.06 -12.90
C SER A 47 -0.32 -41.96 -12.90
N SER A 48 -1.45 -41.47 -12.37
CA SER A 48 -2.72 -42.22 -12.36
C SER A 48 -3.25 -42.55 -13.76
N ILE A 49 -3.04 -41.65 -14.74
CA ILE A 49 -3.40 -41.89 -16.15
C ILE A 49 -2.45 -42.92 -16.77
N SER A 50 -1.15 -42.86 -16.47
CA SER A 50 -0.18 -43.88 -16.87
C SER A 50 -0.55 -45.25 -16.28
N LEU A 51 -1.02 -45.33 -15.04
CA LEU A 51 -1.52 -46.58 -14.46
C LEU A 51 -2.83 -47.10 -15.07
N LEU A 52 -3.61 -46.24 -15.76
CA LEU A 52 -4.83 -46.64 -16.47
C LEU A 52 -4.60 -47.07 -17.92
N THR A 53 -3.42 -46.79 -18.50
CA THR A 53 -3.19 -47.09 -19.92
C THR A 53 -3.12 -48.60 -20.17
N LEU A 54 -3.58 -49.05 -21.34
CA LEU A 54 -3.57 -50.48 -21.65
C LEU A 54 -2.12 -51.01 -21.71
N PRO A 55 -1.86 -52.29 -21.38
CA PRO A 55 -0.53 -52.90 -21.49
C PRO A 55 0.10 -52.80 -22.89
N GLN A 56 -0.70 -52.49 -23.92
CA GLN A 56 -0.25 -52.32 -25.31
C GLN A 56 0.38 -50.96 -25.59
N THR A 57 0.22 -49.97 -24.70
CA THR A 57 0.83 -48.64 -24.82
C THR A 57 2.03 -48.44 -23.90
N ASP A 58 2.25 -49.36 -22.96
CA ASP A 58 3.39 -49.30 -22.05
C ASP A 58 4.67 -49.51 -22.87
N THR A 59 5.50 -48.47 -22.95
CA THR A 59 6.81 -48.60 -23.59
C THR A 59 7.74 -49.41 -22.67
N PRO A 60 8.74 -50.15 -23.20
CA PRO A 60 9.66 -50.93 -22.35
C PRO A 60 10.51 -50.08 -21.39
N GLU A 61 10.52 -48.76 -21.54
CA GLU A 61 11.15 -47.78 -20.63
C GLU A 61 10.23 -47.37 -19.46
N ASP A 62 8.93 -47.59 -19.63
CA ASP A 62 7.89 -47.30 -18.66
C ASP A 62 7.92 -48.45 -17.63
N ASN A 63 8.69 -48.26 -16.55
CA ASN A 63 8.86 -49.24 -15.46
C ASN A 63 7.55 -49.42 -14.65
N LEU A 64 6.44 -49.72 -15.31
CA LEU A 64 5.14 -49.88 -14.70
C LEU A 64 4.96 -51.28 -14.11
N PRO A 65 4.28 -51.40 -12.96
CA PRO A 65 3.86 -52.68 -12.43
C PRO A 65 2.87 -53.36 -13.37
N GLN A 66 3.01 -54.67 -13.54
CA GLN A 66 2.15 -55.47 -14.40
C GLN A 66 1.08 -56.21 -13.58
N GLY A 67 -0.14 -56.30 -14.10
CA GLY A 67 -1.22 -57.09 -13.50
C GLY A 67 -1.95 -56.38 -12.36
N ASP A 68 -2.36 -57.14 -11.33
CA ASP A 68 -3.22 -56.66 -10.23
C ASP A 68 -2.57 -55.53 -9.41
N GLU A 69 -1.23 -55.52 -9.28
CA GLU A 69 -0.46 -54.47 -8.60
C GLU A 69 -0.67 -53.07 -9.21
N ARG A 70 -0.93 -53.00 -10.53
CA ARG A 70 -1.22 -51.75 -11.24
C ARG A 70 -2.55 -51.14 -10.78
N SER A 71 -3.54 -52.00 -10.57
CA SER A 71 -4.87 -51.57 -10.12
C SER A 71 -4.87 -51.10 -8.65
N GLU A 72 -4.05 -51.73 -7.79
CA GLU A 72 -3.88 -51.30 -6.41
C GLU A 72 -3.15 -49.95 -6.32
N GLN A 73 -2.05 -49.78 -7.08
CA GLN A 73 -1.34 -48.51 -7.15
C GLN A 73 -2.20 -47.40 -7.73
N PHE A 74 -3.03 -47.71 -8.73
CA PHE A 74 -3.98 -46.76 -9.29
C PHE A 74 -4.95 -46.22 -8.22
N VAL A 75 -5.53 -47.11 -7.42
CA VAL A 75 -6.47 -46.69 -6.35
C VAL A 75 -5.77 -45.82 -5.32
N LEU A 76 -4.53 -46.15 -4.95
CA LEU A 76 -3.72 -45.35 -4.02
C LEU A 76 -3.42 -43.96 -4.58
N GLU A 77 -2.88 -43.87 -5.80
CA GLU A 77 -2.53 -42.58 -6.41
C GLU A 77 -3.76 -41.69 -6.67
N VAL A 78 -4.88 -42.29 -7.09
CA VAL A 78 -6.12 -41.54 -7.29
C VAL A 78 -6.70 -41.05 -5.96
N SER A 79 -6.59 -41.85 -4.88
CA SER A 79 -7.01 -41.40 -3.56
C SER A 79 -6.19 -40.20 -3.09
N GLU A 80 -4.85 -40.24 -3.24
CA GLU A 80 -3.96 -39.12 -2.92
C GLU A 80 -4.27 -37.88 -3.79
N TYR A 81 -4.55 -38.09 -5.09
CA TYR A 81 -4.97 -37.01 -5.99
C TYR A 81 -6.22 -36.29 -5.49
N PHE A 82 -7.29 -37.02 -5.12
CA PHE A 82 -8.53 -36.40 -4.67
C PHE A 82 -8.39 -35.73 -3.31
N GLU A 83 -7.62 -36.29 -2.39
CA GLU A 83 -7.31 -35.65 -1.11
C GLU A 83 -6.57 -34.34 -1.31
N ARG A 84 -5.56 -34.32 -2.19
CA ARG A 84 -4.80 -33.09 -2.51
C ARG A 84 -5.67 -32.06 -3.22
N LEU A 85 -6.55 -32.50 -4.12
CA LEU A 85 -7.51 -31.63 -4.80
C LEU A 85 -8.45 -30.94 -3.80
N ASP A 86 -8.98 -31.68 -2.81
CA ASP A 86 -9.84 -31.08 -1.80
C ASP A 86 -9.06 -30.10 -0.91
N ALA A 87 -7.83 -30.43 -0.52
CA ALA A 87 -6.97 -29.52 0.22
C ALA A 87 -6.71 -28.20 -0.53
N ILE A 88 -6.37 -28.27 -1.82
CA ILE A 88 -6.21 -27.10 -2.72
C ILE A 88 -7.50 -26.29 -2.76
N GLN A 89 -8.64 -26.96 -2.95
CA GLN A 89 -9.95 -26.32 -3.04
C GLN A 89 -10.28 -25.55 -1.75
N VAL A 90 -10.06 -26.15 -0.58
CA VAL A 90 -10.28 -25.51 0.73
C VAL A 90 -9.36 -24.31 0.90
N ALA A 91 -8.09 -24.42 0.53
CA ALA A 91 -7.11 -23.34 0.63
C ALA A 91 -7.43 -22.14 -0.29
N ILE A 92 -7.88 -22.39 -1.52
CA ILE A 92 -8.32 -21.33 -2.44
C ILE A 92 -9.58 -20.63 -1.90
N ARG A 93 -10.55 -21.40 -1.40
CA ARG A 93 -11.77 -20.81 -0.82
C ARG A 93 -11.47 -19.96 0.41
N SER A 94 -10.59 -20.43 1.29
CA SER A 94 -10.20 -19.71 2.51
C SER A 94 -9.41 -18.44 2.19
N SER A 95 -8.45 -18.51 1.26
CA SER A 95 -7.70 -17.33 0.81
C SER A 95 -8.61 -16.29 0.15
N LEU A 96 -9.56 -16.71 -0.69
CA LEU A 96 -10.54 -15.81 -1.30
C LEU A 96 -11.48 -15.17 -0.26
N ALA A 97 -11.92 -15.93 0.74
CA ALA A 97 -12.69 -15.39 1.87
C ALA A 97 -11.88 -14.36 2.66
N HIS A 98 -10.60 -14.61 2.88
CA HIS A 98 -9.71 -13.67 3.54
C HIS A 98 -9.44 -12.41 2.72
N ILE A 99 -9.33 -12.50 1.38
CA ILE A 99 -9.23 -11.34 0.49
C ILE A 99 -10.51 -10.51 0.52
N ARG A 100 -11.68 -11.16 0.56
CA ARG A 100 -12.96 -10.47 0.72
C ARG A 100 -13.04 -9.73 2.06
N GLN A 101 -12.54 -10.34 3.12
CA GLN A 101 -12.53 -9.74 4.45
C GLN A 101 -11.47 -8.62 4.60
N SER A 102 -10.37 -8.69 3.84
CA SER A 102 -9.29 -7.69 3.90
C SER A 102 -9.54 -6.46 3.03
N ARG A 103 -10.44 -6.55 2.04
CA ARG A 103 -10.92 -5.39 1.29
C ARG A 103 -11.97 -4.61 2.09
N ILE A 104 -11.54 -3.49 2.67
CA ILE A 104 -12.18 -2.16 2.64
C ILE A 104 -13.68 -2.09 3.00
N ALA A 105 -14.02 -1.34 4.05
CA ALA A 105 -15.41 -1.09 4.44
C ALA A 105 -16.25 -0.57 3.24
N PRO A 106 -17.50 -1.05 3.02
CA PRO A 106 -18.37 -0.58 1.93
C PRO A 106 -18.64 0.92 1.92
N SER A 107 -18.43 1.60 3.06
CA SER A 107 -18.46 3.05 3.21
C SER A 107 -17.33 3.79 2.48
N ALA A 108 -16.31 3.10 1.99
CA ALA A 108 -15.28 3.69 1.13
C ALA A 108 -15.62 3.63 -0.37
N ILE A 109 -16.66 2.88 -0.77
CA ILE A 109 -17.11 2.77 -2.16
C ILE A 109 -18.21 3.78 -2.48
N ASN A 110 -19.07 4.12 -1.51
CA ASN A 110 -20.02 5.20 -1.67
C ASN A 110 -19.32 6.54 -1.50
N ALA A 111 -19.46 7.42 -2.49
CA ALA A 111 -19.04 8.80 -2.34
C ALA A 111 -19.64 9.34 -1.03
N PRO A 112 -18.84 10.01 -0.18
CA PRO A 112 -19.36 10.65 1.01
C PRO A 112 -20.56 11.53 0.64
N PRO A 113 -21.58 11.66 1.51
CA PRO A 113 -22.69 12.57 1.27
C PRO A 113 -22.18 13.94 0.79
N PRO A 114 -22.86 14.61 -0.15
CA PRO A 114 -22.46 15.96 -0.53
C PRO A 114 -22.36 16.81 0.74
N ASN A 115 -21.20 17.42 0.96
CA ASN A 115 -20.77 18.16 2.18
C ASN A 115 -20.16 17.33 3.32
N PHE A 116 -19.76 16.07 3.11
CA PHE A 116 -18.96 15.34 4.10
C PHE A 116 -17.55 15.93 4.20
N VAL A 117 -17.28 16.61 5.31
CA VAL A 117 -15.93 17.00 5.70
C VAL A 117 -15.38 15.88 6.58
N PRO A 118 -14.30 15.18 6.19
CA PRO A 118 -13.73 14.14 7.02
C PRO A 118 -13.34 14.74 8.38
N PRO A 119 -13.54 14.00 9.50
CA PRO A 119 -13.06 14.47 10.79
C PRO A 119 -11.56 14.72 10.70
N SER A 120 -11.10 15.87 11.19
CA SER A 120 -9.70 16.25 11.17
C SER A 120 -8.85 15.13 11.76
N LEU A 121 -7.86 14.65 11.01
CA LEU A 121 -7.00 13.56 11.41
C LEU A 121 -6.08 14.05 12.55
N GLY A 122 -6.45 13.80 13.79
CA GLY A 122 -5.65 14.21 14.94
C GLY A 122 -6.41 14.16 16.26
N VAL A 123 -5.66 13.97 17.35
CA VAL A 123 -6.18 14.09 18.72
C VAL A 123 -6.54 15.56 18.94
N GLY A 124 -7.84 15.86 19.04
CA GLY A 124 -8.33 17.19 19.37
C GLY A 124 -8.05 17.51 20.84
N LEU A 125 -7.56 18.71 21.12
CA LEU A 125 -7.59 19.24 22.49
C LEU A 125 -9.05 19.58 22.82
N PRO A 126 -9.58 19.21 24.00
CA PRO A 126 -10.89 19.69 24.41
C PRO A 126 -10.83 21.21 24.48
N SER A 127 -11.65 21.90 23.69
CA SER A 127 -11.81 23.34 23.77
C SER A 127 -12.42 23.65 25.13
N SER A 128 -11.61 24.13 26.08
CA SER A 128 -12.07 24.64 27.38
C SER A 128 -12.86 25.93 27.17
N GLN A 129 -14.11 25.83 26.73
CA GLN A 129 -15.05 26.94 26.76
C GLN A 129 -16.49 26.42 26.81
N ASP A 130 -16.83 25.80 27.94
CA ASP A 130 -18.20 25.76 28.41
C ASP A 130 -18.58 27.19 28.81
N ASN A 131 -19.12 27.97 27.88
CA ASN A 131 -19.90 29.15 28.22
C ASN A 131 -21.10 29.26 27.29
N GLU A 132 -22.27 29.04 27.89
CA GLU A 132 -23.64 29.35 27.48
C GLU A 132 -23.90 29.81 26.03
N GLY A 133 -24.74 29.02 25.34
CA GLY A 133 -25.93 29.60 24.72
C GLY A 133 -25.87 29.99 23.24
N THR A 134 -24.80 29.74 22.48
CA THR A 134 -24.84 29.94 21.02
C THR A 134 -24.14 28.81 20.25
N ALA A 135 -24.90 28.16 19.38
CA ALA A 135 -24.50 27.06 18.52
C ALA A 135 -23.55 27.53 17.40
N ALA A 136 -22.32 27.89 17.75
CA ALA A 136 -21.24 27.96 16.77
C ALA A 136 -20.78 26.52 16.45
N PRO A 137 -20.61 26.15 15.17
CA PRO A 137 -20.19 24.80 14.78
C PRO A 137 -18.82 24.52 15.39
N ARG A 138 -18.76 23.52 16.28
CA ARG A 138 -17.55 23.03 16.94
C ARG A 138 -16.47 22.81 15.88
N LYS A 139 -15.39 23.60 15.93
CA LYS A 139 -14.24 23.50 15.03
C LYS A 139 -13.55 22.16 15.30
N ASN A 140 -13.93 21.13 14.55
CA ASN A 140 -13.18 19.88 14.46
C ASN A 140 -11.90 20.13 13.65
N ARG A 141 -10.99 20.94 14.17
CA ARG A 141 -9.65 21.13 13.60
C ARG A 141 -8.64 20.34 14.43
N GLY A 142 -7.85 19.52 13.75
CA GLY A 142 -6.86 18.66 14.40
C GLY A 142 -5.64 19.45 14.84
N LEU A 143 -4.87 18.94 15.80
CA LEU A 143 -3.60 19.54 16.25
C LEU A 143 -2.63 19.81 15.08
N GLN A 144 -2.62 18.92 14.08
CA GLN A 144 -1.79 19.07 12.89
C GLN A 144 -2.23 20.26 12.03
N GLU A 145 -3.54 20.43 11.84
CA GLU A 145 -4.11 21.56 11.09
C GLU A 145 -3.84 22.89 11.80
N GLU A 146 -3.96 22.92 13.14
CA GLU A 146 -3.64 24.11 13.94
C GLU A 146 -2.15 24.48 13.84
N ARG A 147 -1.25 23.49 13.79
CA ARG A 147 0.20 23.71 13.60
C ARG A 147 0.49 24.30 12.22
N ILE A 148 -0.07 23.69 11.17
CA ILE A 148 0.11 24.17 9.79
C ILE A 148 -0.44 25.59 9.65
N GLU A 149 -1.61 25.88 10.24
CA GLU A 149 -2.20 27.21 10.24
C GLU A 149 -1.31 28.22 10.95
N ARG A 150 -0.79 27.89 12.13
CA ARG A 150 0.13 28.75 12.88
C ARG A 150 1.40 29.05 12.08
N ASP A 151 1.99 28.05 11.44
CA ASP A 151 3.21 28.22 10.66
C ASP A 151 2.94 29.02 9.37
N ALA A 152 1.78 28.83 8.74
CA ALA A 152 1.33 29.65 7.62
C ALA A 152 1.17 31.12 8.01
N TRP A 153 0.54 31.42 9.15
CA TRP A 153 0.40 32.79 9.65
C TRP A 153 1.75 33.44 9.96
N LYS A 154 2.69 32.69 10.53
CA LYS A 154 4.07 33.18 10.72
C LYS A 154 4.76 33.47 9.39
N GLY A 155 4.60 32.60 8.40
CA GLY A 155 5.14 32.80 7.05
C GLY A 155 4.56 34.05 6.37
N ILE A 156 3.25 34.28 6.48
CA ILE A 156 2.59 35.49 5.96
C ILE A 156 3.13 36.74 6.66
N LEU A 157 3.29 36.70 7.99
CA LEU A 157 3.82 37.83 8.75
C LEU A 157 5.25 38.19 8.32
N ASP A 158 6.13 37.19 8.18
CA ASP A 158 7.51 37.39 7.72
C ASP A 158 7.51 37.97 6.28
N ALA A 159 6.70 37.42 5.37
CA ALA A 159 6.58 37.95 4.01
C ALA A 159 6.11 39.42 3.98
N LEU A 160 5.12 39.79 4.82
CA LEU A 160 4.66 41.17 4.94
C LEU A 160 5.72 42.10 5.55
N GLN A 161 6.51 41.62 6.51
CA GLN A 161 7.62 42.37 7.09
C GLN A 161 8.72 42.61 6.05
N ARG A 162 9.05 41.61 5.22
CA ARG A 162 9.98 41.76 4.11
C ARG A 162 9.51 42.79 3.09
N LEU A 163 8.24 42.72 2.68
CA LEU A 163 7.65 43.68 1.73
C LEU A 163 7.65 45.10 2.32
N LYS A 164 7.35 45.25 3.60
CA LYS A 164 7.44 46.55 4.29
C LYS A 164 8.87 47.10 4.30
N ALA A 165 9.85 46.27 4.66
CA ALA A 165 11.25 46.67 4.69
C ALA A 165 11.76 47.10 3.30
N GLU A 166 11.35 46.38 2.24
CA GLU A 166 11.69 46.72 0.86
C GLU A 166 11.04 48.05 0.42
N ARG A 167 9.79 48.29 0.83
CA ARG A 167 9.10 49.55 0.54
C ARG A 167 9.73 50.74 1.27
N ASP A 168 10.15 50.56 2.52
CA ASP A 168 10.84 51.60 3.29
C ASP A 168 12.21 51.91 2.69
N ALA A 169 12.95 50.91 2.19
CA ALA A 169 14.21 51.11 1.47
C ALA A 169 14.03 51.86 0.13
N GLN A 170 12.99 51.53 -0.65
CA GLN A 170 12.66 52.25 -1.87
C GLN A 170 12.30 53.72 -1.62
N ASN A 171 11.56 54.02 -0.54
CA ASN A 171 11.22 55.39 -0.16
C ASN A 171 12.45 56.21 0.25
N GLN A 172 13.45 55.59 0.91
CA GLN A 172 14.70 56.27 1.28
C GLN A 172 15.57 56.56 0.04
N ASN A 173 15.72 55.60 -0.87
CA ASN A 173 16.45 55.80 -2.13
C ASN A 173 15.77 56.84 -3.04
N GLY A 174 14.44 56.86 -3.11
CA GLY A 174 13.68 57.86 -3.89
C GLY A 174 13.80 59.29 -3.35
N THR A 175 14.20 59.46 -2.08
CA THR A 175 14.44 60.78 -1.47
C THR A 175 15.86 61.27 -1.73
N GLN A 176 16.86 60.38 -1.76
CA GLN A 176 18.26 60.74 -2.11
C GLN A 176 18.44 61.06 -3.60
N SER A 177 17.74 60.38 -4.51
CA SER A 177 17.80 60.72 -5.95
C SER A 177 17.15 62.07 -6.30
N LYS A 178 16.28 62.62 -5.44
CA LYS A 178 15.69 63.96 -5.66
C LYS A 178 16.56 65.10 -5.11
N SER A 179 17.49 64.84 -4.19
CA SER A 179 18.43 65.85 -3.69
C SER A 179 19.68 66.03 -4.55
N SER A 180 20.02 65.08 -5.42
CA SER A 180 21.21 65.15 -6.28
C SER A 180 20.99 65.74 -7.67
N THR A 181 19.73 65.99 -8.09
CA THR A 181 19.44 66.57 -9.42
C THR A 181 19.28 68.11 -9.40
N ASN A 182 19.22 68.74 -8.23
CA ASN A 182 19.04 70.21 -8.11
C ASN A 182 20.33 71.00 -7.84
N ALA A 183 21.52 70.37 -7.87
CA ALA A 183 22.78 71.02 -7.49
C ALA A 183 23.71 71.38 -8.68
N ASP A 184 23.34 71.04 -9.93
CA ASP A 184 24.30 71.10 -11.05
C ASP A 184 23.79 71.90 -12.28
N MET A 185 22.98 72.94 -12.03
CA MET A 185 22.44 73.77 -13.12
C MET A 185 22.37 75.25 -12.71
N ASP A 186 23.50 75.83 -12.29
CA ASP A 186 23.59 77.28 -12.07
C ASP A 186 25.03 77.83 -12.18
N THR A 187 25.71 77.59 -13.31
CA THR A 187 26.88 78.39 -13.73
C THR A 187 26.97 78.45 -15.24
N ASP A 188 26.29 79.41 -15.88
CA ASP A 188 26.77 80.07 -17.10
C ASP A 188 25.78 81.17 -17.52
N THR A 189 25.90 82.34 -16.91
CA THR A 189 25.40 83.60 -17.48
C THR A 189 26.20 84.75 -16.85
N GLU A 190 27.33 85.13 -17.45
CA GLU A 190 27.83 86.51 -17.51
C GLU A 190 29.21 86.57 -18.19
N MET A 191 29.26 87.14 -19.40
CA MET A 191 30.17 88.25 -19.71
C MET A 191 29.84 88.80 -21.10
N GLN A 192 29.08 89.90 -21.11
CA GLN A 192 29.13 90.92 -22.15
C GLN A 192 30.25 91.91 -21.79
N SER A 193 31.17 92.15 -22.71
CA SER A 193 31.75 93.46 -23.06
C SER A 193 32.68 93.28 -24.26
#